data_AF-A0A7S0U945-F1
#
_entry.id   AF-A0A7S0U945-F1
#
_cell.length_a   1.000
_cell.length_b   1.000
_cell.length_c   1.000
_cell.angle_alpha   90.00
_cell.angle_beta   90.00
_cell.angle_gamma   90.00
#
_symmetry.space_group_name_H-M   'P 1'
#
loop_
_entity.id
_entity.type
_entity.pdbx_description
1 polymer ?
#
loop_
_entity_poly.entity_id
_entity_poly.type
_entity_poly.pdbx_seq_one_letter_code
_entity_poly.pdbx_strand_id
1 'polypeptide(L)'
;REVVERAAAERWREEREDGEVGMPWMPPLPLAVMFLFSMFIALLSYLSIGQDVSNVQATYTTGTMEGLCDRPGSVNSAKGGYPWTDPREEGRGVRRAVAWVCYTCHQLSALVCVFSQQRMRERGPFPASLTMMNVYAMGMQTFFVVLRLVESAFNLDGLSRDLPIWGSQVGVLMIIMMIVIMQNETRGTFLGTRAPLNDAVAYLMRRYHGYAISFLTVQSLWHQPVMRSATHALNLAHLCLLLGQGSLSNTRYHINPYWKCLLE
;
A
#
# COMPACT_ATOMS: atom_id res chain seq x y z
N ARG A 1 20.08 -2.39 27.30
CA ARG A 1 19.00 -2.12 26.31
C ARG A 1 19.12 -0.69 25.78
N GLU A 2 19.05 0.32 26.64
CA GLU A 2 19.23 1.73 26.27
C GLU A 2 20.55 2.04 25.55
N VAL A 3 21.68 1.46 26.00
CA VAL A 3 22.98 1.60 25.32
C VAL A 3 22.97 1.04 23.90
N VAL A 4 22.28 -0.09 23.69
CA VAL A 4 22.16 -0.72 22.36
C VAL A 4 21.26 0.11 21.46
N GLU A 5 20.18 0.68 22.01
CA GLU A 5 19.26 1.56 21.29
C GLU A 5 19.93 2.88 20.89
N ARG A 6 20.76 3.48 21.76
CA ARG A 6 21.57 4.66 21.43
C ARG A 6 22.63 4.38 20.37
N ALA A 7 23.39 3.29 20.52
CA ALA A 7 24.39 2.90 19.53
C ALA A 7 23.75 2.60 18.16
N ALA A 8 22.56 2.02 18.13
CA ALA A 8 21.81 1.80 16.90
C ALA A 8 21.30 3.11 16.28
N ALA A 9 20.92 4.10 17.11
CA ALA A 9 20.52 5.43 16.65
C ALA A 9 21.71 6.23 16.08
N GLU A 10 22.88 6.17 16.72
CA GLU A 10 24.11 6.82 16.26
C GLU A 10 24.62 6.23 14.95
N ARG A 11 24.70 4.89 14.87
CA ARG A 11 25.07 4.19 13.63
C ARG A 11 24.15 4.55 12.46
N TRP A 12 22.86 4.74 12.74
CA TRP A 12 21.91 5.18 11.72
C TRP A 12 22.15 6.62 11.26
N ARG A 13 22.58 7.52 12.16
CA ARG A 13 22.95 8.91 11.78
C ARG A 13 24.17 8.93 10.88
N GLU A 14 25.19 8.13 11.17
CA GLU A 14 26.40 8.01 10.33
C GLU A 14 26.07 7.43 8.94
N GLU A 15 25.31 6.32 8.88
CA GLU A 15 24.88 5.71 7.62
C GLU A 15 23.97 6.65 6.77
N ARG A 16 23.31 7.62 7.42
CA ARG A 16 22.50 8.65 6.75
C ARG A 16 23.37 9.68 6.05
N GLU A 17 24.43 10.14 6.73
CA GLU A 17 25.38 11.09 6.16
C GLU A 17 26.09 10.48 4.95
N ASP A 18 26.51 9.21 5.04
CA ASP A 18 27.10 8.48 3.92
C ASP A 18 26.12 8.26 2.74
N GLY A 19 24.83 8.06 3.05
CA GLY A 19 23.78 7.87 2.04
C GLY A 19 23.37 9.16 1.32
N GLU A 20 23.46 10.32 1.98
CA GLU A 20 23.16 11.64 1.40
C GLU A 20 24.38 12.23 0.66
N VAL A 21 25.60 12.02 1.16
CA VAL A 21 26.84 12.60 0.61
C VAL A 21 27.40 11.80 -0.58
N GLY A 22 27.01 10.53 -0.73
CA GLY A 22 27.62 9.60 -1.68
C GLY A 22 26.77 9.13 -2.87
N MET A 23 25.64 9.75 -3.21
CA MET A 23 24.86 9.34 -4.38
C MET A 23 25.24 10.16 -5.63
N PRO A 24 26.11 9.66 -6.52
CA PRO A 24 26.22 10.20 -7.86
C PRO A 24 24.83 10.10 -8.52
N TRP A 25 24.47 11.11 -9.30
CA TRP A 25 23.27 11.15 -10.12
C TRP A 25 23.12 9.83 -10.90
N MET A 26 22.35 8.87 -10.37
CA MET A 26 22.10 7.59 -11.02
C MET A 26 20.87 7.75 -11.91
N PRO A 27 20.88 7.19 -13.12
CA PRO A 27 19.77 7.36 -14.04
C PRO A 27 18.51 6.73 -13.42
N PRO A 28 17.35 7.42 -13.48
CA PRO A 28 16.12 7.03 -12.80
C PRO A 28 15.47 5.76 -13.36
N LEU A 29 16.15 4.96 -14.19
CA LEU A 29 15.55 3.91 -15.00
C LEU A 29 14.67 2.93 -14.20
N PRO A 30 15.10 2.36 -13.05
CA PRO A 30 14.26 1.45 -12.28
C PRO A 30 13.01 2.13 -11.72
N LEU A 31 13.15 3.37 -11.24
CA LEU A 31 12.06 4.16 -10.67
C LEU A 31 11.07 4.62 -11.76
N ALA A 32 11.60 5.03 -12.91
CA ALA A 32 10.83 5.40 -14.08
C ALA A 32 10.05 4.20 -14.65
N VAL A 33 10.67 3.02 -14.71
CA VAL A 33 10.00 1.77 -15.11
C VAL A 33 8.87 1.44 -14.14
N MET A 34 9.08 1.55 -12.83
CA MET A 34 8.03 1.31 -11.83
C MET A 34 6.89 2.33 -11.93
N PHE A 35 7.23 3.60 -12.13
CA PHE A 35 6.24 4.65 -12.36
C PHE A 35 5.42 4.39 -13.63
N LEU A 36 6.08 4.13 -14.77
CA LEU A 36 5.42 3.83 -16.04
C LEU A 36 4.58 2.56 -15.95
N PHE A 37 5.07 1.52 -15.27
CA PHE A 37 4.32 0.31 -15.01
C PHE A 37 3.06 0.60 -14.18
N SER A 38 3.16 1.41 -13.11
CA SER A 38 2.00 1.80 -12.30
C SER A 38 0.96 2.59 -13.10
N MET A 39 1.41 3.51 -13.96
CA MET A 39 0.54 4.28 -14.86
C MET A 39 -0.10 3.39 -15.92
N PHE A 40 0.64 2.44 -16.46
CA PHE A 40 0.12 1.46 -17.42
C PHE A 40 -0.95 0.57 -16.78
N ILE A 41 -0.72 0.07 -15.57
CA ILE A 41 -1.72 -0.70 -14.81
C ILE A 41 -2.98 0.14 -14.53
N ALA A 42 -2.82 1.41 -14.13
CA ALA A 42 -3.94 2.32 -13.93
C ALA A 42 -4.72 2.57 -15.23
N LEU A 43 -4.02 2.76 -16.35
CA LEU A 43 -4.62 2.93 -17.68
C LEU A 43 -5.37 1.66 -18.12
N LEU A 44 -4.77 0.48 -17.94
CA LEU A 44 -5.43 -0.80 -18.23
C LEU A 44 -6.69 -0.99 -17.37
N SER A 45 -6.61 -0.68 -16.09
CA SER A 45 -7.76 -0.70 -15.18
C SER A 45 -8.87 0.24 -15.69
N TYR A 46 -8.51 1.47 -16.06
CA TYR A 46 -9.44 2.48 -16.55
C TYR A 46 -10.10 2.09 -17.88
N LEU A 47 -9.33 1.50 -18.81
CA LEU A 47 -9.80 1.19 -20.15
C LEU A 47 -10.50 -0.17 -20.27
N SER A 48 -10.04 -1.18 -19.54
CA SER A 48 -10.42 -2.57 -19.80
C SER A 48 -11.27 -3.20 -18.69
N ILE A 49 -10.99 -2.95 -17.41
CA ILE A 49 -11.34 -3.91 -16.35
C ILE A 49 -12.50 -3.49 -15.44
N GLY A 50 -12.86 -2.22 -15.33
CA GLY A 50 -13.99 -1.85 -14.46
C GLY A 50 -15.37 -2.05 -15.11
N GLN A 51 -16.36 -2.41 -14.32
CA GLN A 51 -17.77 -2.25 -14.67
C GLN A 51 -18.05 -0.75 -14.90
N ASP A 52 -18.89 -0.42 -15.89
CA ASP A 52 -19.32 0.96 -16.13
C ASP A 52 -20.27 1.41 -15.01
N VAL A 53 -19.79 2.33 -14.18
CA VAL A 53 -20.53 2.84 -13.01
C VAL A 53 -21.64 3.80 -13.41
N SER A 54 -21.80 4.19 -14.68
CA SER A 54 -22.90 5.04 -15.13
C SER A 54 -24.28 4.48 -14.68
N ASN A 55 -24.46 3.16 -14.68
CA ASN A 55 -25.70 2.52 -14.20
C ASN A 55 -25.80 2.42 -12.66
N VAL A 56 -24.66 2.34 -11.95
CA VAL A 56 -24.63 2.25 -10.48
C VAL A 56 -24.75 3.64 -9.85
N GLN A 57 -24.04 4.63 -10.38
CA GLN A 57 -24.06 6.04 -9.96
C GLN A 57 -25.41 6.71 -10.29
N ALA A 58 -26.06 6.39 -11.42
CA ALA A 58 -27.39 6.90 -11.76
C ALA A 58 -28.48 6.47 -10.76
N THR A 59 -28.27 5.35 -10.07
CA THR A 59 -29.14 4.89 -8.97
C THR A 59 -28.99 5.80 -7.72
N TYR A 60 -27.86 6.50 -7.56
CA TYR A 60 -27.59 7.37 -6.42
C TYR A 60 -27.93 8.84 -6.66
N THR A 61 -27.82 9.34 -7.91
CA THR A 61 -28.10 10.74 -8.25
C THR A 61 -29.60 11.05 -8.45
N THR A 62 -30.46 10.06 -8.65
CA THR A 62 -31.90 10.26 -8.93
C THR A 62 -32.81 10.40 -7.70
N GLY A 63 -32.24 10.56 -6.50
CA GLY A 63 -32.94 11.25 -5.41
C GLY A 63 -34.18 10.55 -4.86
N THR A 64 -34.11 9.26 -4.56
CA THR A 64 -35.00 8.63 -3.57
C THR A 64 -34.19 7.72 -2.65
N MET A 65 -33.83 8.23 -1.47
CA MET A 65 -33.34 7.38 -0.37
C MET A 65 -34.43 6.42 0.15
N GLU A 66 -35.68 6.58 -0.29
CA GLU A 66 -36.84 5.78 0.12
C GLU A 66 -36.77 4.29 -0.31
N GLY A 67 -35.88 3.88 -1.21
CA GLY A 67 -35.81 2.49 -1.70
C GLY A 67 -34.54 1.71 -1.33
N LEU A 68 -33.54 2.36 -0.70
CA LEU A 68 -32.26 1.72 -0.39
C LEU A 68 -32.31 0.89 0.91
N CYS A 69 -33.19 1.24 1.85
CA CYS A 69 -33.40 0.47 3.08
C CYS A 69 -34.19 -0.84 2.85
N ASP A 70 -34.96 -0.92 1.75
CA ASP A 70 -35.89 -2.02 1.48
C ASP A 70 -35.33 -3.10 0.53
N ARG A 71 -34.07 -2.99 0.09
CA ARG A 71 -33.44 -4.08 -0.66
C ARG A 71 -33.02 -5.21 0.28
N PRO A 72 -33.52 -6.45 0.10
CA PRO A 72 -33.03 -7.60 0.84
C PRO A 72 -31.58 -7.88 0.40
N GLY A 73 -30.62 -7.27 1.10
CA GLY A 73 -29.20 -7.30 0.74
C GLY A 73 -28.44 -5.99 1.01
N SER A 74 -29.15 -4.86 1.18
CA SER A 74 -28.55 -3.56 1.53
C SER A 74 -28.30 -3.37 3.02
N VAL A 75 -28.33 -4.46 3.80
CA VAL A 75 -28.20 -4.50 5.27
C VAL A 75 -26.95 -3.76 5.80
N ASN A 76 -25.97 -3.48 4.93
CA ASN A 76 -24.78 -2.75 5.32
C ASN A 76 -24.85 -1.23 5.08
N SER A 77 -25.74 -0.66 4.26
CA SER A 77 -25.76 0.82 4.08
C SER A 77 -26.16 1.55 5.38
N ALA A 78 -27.07 0.97 6.16
CA ALA A 78 -27.44 1.45 7.50
C ALA A 78 -26.34 1.26 8.58
N LYS A 79 -25.26 0.52 8.27
CA LYS A 79 -24.14 0.21 9.18
C LYS A 79 -22.77 0.71 8.67
N GLY A 80 -22.74 1.58 7.65
CA GLY A 80 -21.49 2.12 7.09
C GLY A 80 -20.84 1.26 6.00
N GLY A 81 -21.63 0.47 5.28
CA GLY A 81 -21.23 -0.34 4.15
C GLY A 81 -21.08 0.44 2.85
N TYR A 82 -20.34 -0.15 1.92
CA TYR A 82 -19.98 0.51 0.66
C TYR A 82 -21.13 0.53 -0.36
N PRO A 83 -21.42 1.68 -0.98
CA PRO A 83 -22.49 1.81 -1.97
C PRO A 83 -22.23 1.04 -3.28
N TRP A 84 -21.02 0.53 -3.47
CA TRP A 84 -20.63 -0.21 -4.66
C TRP A 84 -20.55 -1.72 -4.47
N THR A 85 -21.26 -2.25 -3.47
CA THR A 85 -21.31 -3.70 -3.25
C THR A 85 -22.25 -4.38 -4.27
N ASP A 86 -21.75 -5.38 -4.98
CA ASP A 86 -22.47 -6.26 -5.87
C ASP A 86 -23.62 -6.96 -5.10
N PRO A 87 -24.88 -6.78 -5.54
CA PRO A 87 -26.05 -7.34 -4.84
C PRO A 87 -26.23 -8.84 -5.05
N ARG A 88 -25.45 -9.49 -5.94
CA ARG A 88 -25.66 -10.91 -6.30
C ARG A 88 -25.42 -11.84 -5.10
N GLU A 89 -26.40 -12.69 -4.82
CA GLU A 89 -26.36 -13.76 -3.81
C GLU A 89 -25.69 -15.05 -4.35
N GLU A 90 -25.86 -15.33 -5.65
CA GLU A 90 -25.35 -16.54 -6.29
C GLU A 90 -23.83 -16.65 -6.16
N GLY A 91 -23.30 -17.78 -5.71
CA GLY A 91 -21.84 -17.98 -5.61
C GLY A 91 -21.13 -17.09 -4.57
N ARG A 92 -21.88 -16.40 -3.69
CA ARG A 92 -21.34 -15.46 -2.70
C ARG A 92 -20.25 -16.08 -1.82
N GLY A 93 -20.49 -17.27 -1.28
CA GLY A 93 -19.52 -17.94 -0.40
C GLY A 93 -18.19 -18.20 -1.10
N VAL A 94 -18.24 -18.64 -2.36
CA VAL A 94 -17.06 -18.91 -3.18
C VAL A 94 -16.30 -17.63 -3.50
N ARG A 95 -16.99 -16.57 -3.96
CA ARG A 95 -16.35 -15.27 -4.24
C ARG A 95 -15.64 -14.70 -3.01
N ARG A 96 -16.30 -14.76 -1.84
CA ARG A 96 -15.69 -14.34 -0.56
C ARG A 96 -14.48 -15.19 -0.21
N ALA A 97 -14.59 -16.52 -0.33
CA ALA A 97 -13.46 -17.42 -0.04
C ALA A 97 -12.26 -17.14 -0.95
N VAL A 98 -12.50 -16.93 -2.26
CA VAL A 98 -11.44 -16.57 -3.22
C VAL A 98 -10.76 -15.27 -2.82
N ALA A 99 -11.51 -14.22 -2.50
CA ALA A 99 -10.94 -12.94 -2.06
C ALA A 99 -10.07 -13.10 -0.80
N TRP A 100 -10.56 -13.82 0.21
CA TRP A 100 -9.81 -14.07 1.45
C TRP A 100 -8.57 -14.94 1.25
N VAL A 101 -8.65 -15.98 0.42
CA VAL A 101 -7.50 -16.83 0.10
C VAL A 101 -6.43 -16.03 -0.62
N CYS A 102 -6.80 -15.29 -1.67
CA CYS A 102 -5.84 -14.48 -2.41
C CYS A 102 -5.23 -13.37 -1.55
N TYR A 103 -6.03 -12.69 -0.72
CA TYR A 103 -5.54 -11.74 0.27
C TYR A 103 -4.55 -12.38 1.24
N THR A 104 -4.90 -13.52 1.84
CA THR A 104 -4.06 -14.19 2.84
C THR A 104 -2.74 -14.64 2.21
N CYS A 105 -2.79 -15.24 1.01
CA CYS A 105 -1.59 -15.64 0.27
C CYS A 105 -0.70 -14.43 -0.05
N HIS A 106 -1.28 -13.32 -0.53
CA HIS A 106 -0.53 -12.09 -0.79
C HIS A 106 0.08 -11.54 0.50
N GLN A 107 -0.70 -11.49 1.57
CA GLN A 107 -0.30 -10.92 2.85
C GLN A 107 0.86 -11.71 3.47
N LEU A 108 0.77 -13.04 3.51
CA LEU A 108 1.83 -13.90 4.01
C LEU A 108 3.09 -13.80 3.15
N SER A 109 2.95 -13.80 1.82
CA SER A 109 4.09 -13.66 0.91
C SER A 109 4.81 -12.32 1.12
N ALA A 110 4.06 -11.22 1.26
CA ALA A 110 4.62 -9.91 1.51
C ALA A 110 5.32 -9.83 2.88
N LEU A 111 4.74 -10.43 3.93
CA LEU A 111 5.37 -10.50 5.25
C LEU A 111 6.66 -11.33 5.24
N VAL A 112 6.70 -12.43 4.49
CA VAL A 112 7.92 -13.23 4.29
C VAL A 112 9.01 -12.42 3.57
N CYS A 113 8.66 -11.63 2.56
CA CYS A 113 9.60 -10.72 1.90
C CYS A 113 10.17 -9.69 2.88
N VAL A 114 9.30 -8.98 3.63
CA VAL A 114 9.72 -7.97 4.61
C VAL A 114 10.63 -8.58 5.68
N PHE A 115 10.25 -9.73 6.23
CA PHE A 115 11.04 -10.45 7.22
C PHE A 115 12.42 -10.85 6.68
N SER A 116 12.45 -11.38 5.46
CA SER A 116 13.70 -11.80 4.82
C SER A 116 14.62 -10.60 4.53
N GLN A 117 14.06 -9.50 4.04
CA GLN A 117 14.82 -8.27 3.77
C GLN A 117 15.32 -7.62 5.07
N GLN A 118 14.55 -7.68 6.16
CA GLN A 118 14.98 -7.21 7.48
C GLN A 118 16.14 -8.05 8.03
N ARG A 119 16.08 -9.38 7.88
CA ARG A 119 17.18 -10.29 8.24
C ARG A 119 18.43 -10.03 7.41
N MET A 120 18.28 -9.73 6.12
CA MET A 120 19.41 -9.33 5.25
C MET A 120 20.01 -8.00 5.69
N ARG A 121 19.17 -7.04 6.07
CA ARG A 121 19.60 -5.74 6.62
C ARG A 121 20.44 -5.89 7.89
N GLU A 122 20.09 -6.82 8.77
CA GLU A 122 20.86 -7.07 10.00
C GLU A 122 22.28 -7.61 9.73
N ARG A 123 22.51 -8.19 8.55
CA ARG A 123 23.80 -8.79 8.18
C ARG A 123 24.79 -7.79 7.59
N GLY A 124 24.36 -6.59 7.18
CA GLY A 124 25.27 -5.65 6.52
C GLY A 124 24.61 -4.40 5.94
N PRO A 125 25.41 -3.52 5.31
CA PRO A 125 24.95 -2.25 4.75
C PRO A 125 24.04 -2.45 3.53
N PHE A 126 23.42 -1.34 3.07
CA PHE A 126 22.56 -1.36 1.88
C PHE A 126 23.36 -1.81 0.63
N PRO A 127 22.92 -2.87 -0.08
CA PRO A 127 23.50 -3.24 -1.35
C PRO A 127 23.28 -2.13 -2.38
N ALA A 128 24.28 -1.93 -3.26
CA ALA A 128 24.20 -0.98 -4.36
C ALA A 128 23.30 -1.47 -5.51
N SER A 129 23.07 -2.77 -5.60
CA SER A 129 22.25 -3.42 -6.63
C SER A 129 21.01 -4.09 -6.05
N LEU A 130 20.07 -4.43 -6.93
CA LEU A 130 18.89 -5.22 -6.57
C LEU A 130 19.31 -6.64 -6.16
N THR A 131 18.85 -7.08 -4.99
CA THR A 131 19.05 -8.47 -4.56
C THR A 131 18.01 -9.38 -5.22
N MET A 132 18.29 -10.69 -5.26
CA MET A 132 17.30 -11.67 -5.74
C MET A 132 15.99 -11.62 -4.95
N MET A 133 16.06 -11.28 -3.65
CA MET A 133 14.86 -11.08 -2.83
C MET A 133 14.05 -9.87 -3.29
N ASN A 134 14.69 -8.79 -3.76
CA ASN A 134 13.97 -7.66 -4.34
C ASN A 134 13.26 -8.05 -5.65
N VAL A 135 13.94 -8.81 -6.51
CA VAL A 135 13.35 -9.30 -7.77
C VAL A 135 12.16 -10.23 -7.49
N TYR A 136 12.31 -11.14 -6.54
CA TYR A 136 11.21 -11.99 -6.07
C TYR A 136 10.05 -11.17 -5.53
N ALA A 137 10.31 -10.18 -4.67
CA ALA A 137 9.28 -9.30 -4.14
C ALA A 137 8.55 -8.55 -5.27
N MET A 138 9.28 -7.96 -6.23
CA MET A 138 8.68 -7.29 -7.39
C MET A 138 7.79 -8.23 -8.21
N GLY A 139 8.27 -9.44 -8.50
CA GLY A 139 7.49 -10.45 -9.23
C GLY A 139 6.24 -10.87 -8.47
N MET A 140 6.35 -11.09 -7.15
CA MET A 140 5.25 -11.45 -6.27
C MET A 140 4.18 -10.33 -6.20
N GLN A 141 4.58 -9.07 -5.99
CA GLN A 141 3.63 -7.95 -6.00
C GLN A 141 2.94 -7.81 -7.35
N THR A 142 3.70 -7.92 -8.44
CA THR A 142 3.17 -7.84 -9.81
C THR A 142 2.14 -8.93 -10.07
N PHE A 143 2.45 -10.17 -9.68
CA PHE A 143 1.54 -11.31 -9.80
C PHE A 143 0.22 -11.04 -9.08
N PHE A 144 0.27 -10.56 -7.83
CA PHE A 144 -0.96 -10.32 -7.07
C PHE A 144 -1.75 -9.08 -7.53
N VAL A 145 -1.09 -8.05 -8.06
CA VAL A 145 -1.78 -6.93 -8.72
C VAL A 145 -2.54 -7.42 -9.95
N VAL A 146 -1.90 -8.23 -10.81
CA VAL A 146 -2.57 -8.83 -11.97
C VAL A 146 -3.70 -9.76 -11.53
N LEU A 147 -3.48 -10.59 -10.51
CA LEU A 147 -4.51 -11.46 -9.96
C LEU A 147 -5.70 -10.65 -9.41
N ARG A 148 -5.45 -9.51 -8.75
CA ARG A 148 -6.51 -8.62 -8.29
C ARG A 148 -7.31 -8.02 -9.45
N LEU A 149 -6.64 -7.63 -10.54
CA LEU A 149 -7.31 -7.16 -11.75
C LEU A 149 -8.21 -8.24 -12.36
N VAL A 150 -7.70 -9.48 -12.48
CA VAL A 150 -8.49 -10.62 -12.97
C VAL A 150 -9.68 -10.91 -12.05
N GLU A 151 -9.45 -10.94 -10.73
CA GLU A 151 -10.51 -11.20 -9.77
C GLU A 151 -11.57 -10.10 -9.77
N SER A 152 -11.18 -8.84 -9.95
CA SER A 152 -12.12 -7.71 -10.05
C SER A 152 -13.06 -7.77 -11.27
N ALA A 153 -12.67 -8.47 -12.33
CA ALA A 153 -13.53 -8.70 -13.49
C ALA A 153 -14.70 -9.65 -13.16
N PHE A 154 -14.56 -10.51 -12.15
CA PHE A 154 -15.57 -11.50 -11.75
C PHE A 154 -16.21 -11.21 -10.39
N ASN A 155 -15.52 -10.48 -9.52
CA ASN A 155 -15.95 -10.13 -8.16
C ASN A 155 -15.61 -8.67 -7.85
N LEU A 156 -16.61 -7.79 -8.01
CA LEU A 156 -16.45 -6.34 -7.88
C LEU A 156 -15.97 -5.92 -6.48
N ASP A 157 -16.41 -6.65 -5.45
CA ASP A 157 -16.38 -6.16 -4.08
C ASP A 157 -15.15 -6.56 -3.28
N GLY A 158 -14.35 -7.53 -3.75
CA GLY A 158 -13.19 -8.04 -3.00
C GLY A 158 -13.52 -8.29 -1.51
N LEU A 159 -12.71 -7.71 -0.61
CA LEU A 159 -12.90 -7.74 0.85
C LEU A 159 -13.85 -6.66 1.41
N SER A 160 -14.31 -5.70 0.60
CA SER A 160 -15.09 -4.54 1.10
C SER A 160 -16.44 -4.90 1.72
N ARG A 161 -16.94 -6.12 1.50
CA ARG A 161 -18.15 -6.62 2.18
C ARG A 161 -17.91 -7.01 3.64
N ASP A 162 -16.69 -7.43 3.97
CA ASP A 162 -16.36 -8.02 5.27
C ASP A 162 -15.59 -7.04 6.17
N LEU A 163 -15.10 -5.93 5.60
CA LEU A 163 -14.33 -4.91 6.31
C LEU A 163 -15.08 -3.57 6.32
N PRO A 164 -15.10 -2.87 7.47
CA PRO A 164 -15.77 -1.59 7.55
C PRO A 164 -14.94 -0.47 6.91
N ILE A 165 -15.63 0.55 6.40
CA ILE A 165 -15.00 1.68 5.70
C ILE A 165 -13.95 2.44 6.53
N TRP A 166 -14.23 2.60 7.83
CA TRP A 166 -13.33 3.29 8.75
C TRP A 166 -12.01 2.54 8.94
N GLY A 167 -11.99 1.21 8.73
CA GLY A 167 -10.79 0.40 8.83
C GLY A 167 -9.68 0.87 7.88
N SER A 168 -10.04 1.16 6.62
CA SER A 168 -9.09 1.73 5.66
C SER A 168 -8.65 3.15 6.00
N GLN A 169 -9.53 3.98 6.57
CA GLN A 169 -9.22 5.36 6.94
C GLN A 169 -8.24 5.42 8.12
N VAL A 170 -8.46 4.58 9.13
CA VAL A 170 -7.54 4.44 10.28
C VAL A 170 -6.19 3.89 9.82
N GLY A 171 -6.16 2.97 8.85
CA GLY A 171 -4.93 2.48 8.24
C GLY A 171 -4.09 3.58 7.59
N VAL A 172 -4.70 4.43 6.77
CA VAL A 172 -4.01 5.56 6.14
C VAL A 172 -3.48 6.54 7.19
N LEU A 173 -4.31 6.90 8.17
CA LEU A 173 -3.91 7.79 9.26
C LEU A 173 -2.73 7.20 10.05
N MET A 174 -2.73 5.90 10.34
CA MET A 174 -1.65 5.20 11.02
C MET A 174 -0.34 5.27 10.22
N ILE A 175 -0.38 5.04 8.91
CA ILE A 175 0.82 5.12 8.05
C ILE A 175 1.37 6.55 8.04
N ILE A 176 0.50 7.55 7.84
CA ILE A 176 0.93 8.96 7.83
C ILE A 176 1.58 9.33 9.16
N MET A 177 0.94 8.99 10.29
CA MET A 177 1.49 9.26 11.62
C MET A 177 2.85 8.58 11.80
N MET A 178 2.98 7.31 11.38
CA MET A 178 4.24 6.58 11.45
C MET A 178 5.33 7.23 10.59
N ILE A 179 5.02 7.64 9.37
CA ILE A 179 5.96 8.34 8.48
C ILE A 179 6.40 9.66 9.09
N VAL A 180 5.46 10.46 9.62
CA VAL A 180 5.76 11.74 10.29
C VAL A 180 6.70 11.53 11.48
N ILE A 181 6.46 10.50 12.31
CA ILE A 181 7.34 10.15 13.42
C ILE A 181 8.74 9.74 12.92
N MET A 182 8.82 8.90 11.88
CA MET A 182 10.09 8.45 11.33
C MET A 182 10.90 9.58 10.66
N GLN A 183 10.22 10.53 10.03
CA GLN A 183 10.82 11.67 9.32
C GLN A 183 10.98 12.91 10.20
N ASN A 184 10.55 12.89 11.46
CA ASN A 184 10.67 14.04 12.36
C ASN A 184 12.11 14.54 12.50
N GLU A 185 13.07 13.63 12.63
CA GLU A 185 14.49 13.99 12.76
C GLU A 185 15.06 14.63 11.48
N THR A 186 14.55 14.26 10.31
CA THR A 186 15.10 14.66 9.00
C THR A 186 14.42 15.90 8.42
N ARG A 187 13.09 15.97 8.49
CA ARG A 187 12.27 17.01 7.84
C ARG A 187 11.48 17.88 8.82
N GLY A 188 11.46 17.51 10.10
CA GLY A 188 10.55 18.10 11.07
C GLY A 188 9.10 17.66 10.84
N THR A 189 8.24 17.89 11.84
CA THR A 189 6.82 17.54 11.79
C THR A 189 5.96 18.69 11.28
N PHE A 190 6.40 19.94 11.44
CA PHE A 190 5.66 21.12 11.02
C PHE A 190 6.60 22.24 10.55
N LEU A 191 6.53 22.59 9.26
CA LEU A 191 7.35 23.64 8.64
C LEU A 191 8.86 23.51 8.96
N GLY A 192 9.40 22.30 8.97
CA GLY A 192 10.81 22.05 9.29
C GLY A 192 11.13 21.96 10.79
N THR A 193 10.18 22.29 11.67
CA THR A 193 10.37 22.23 13.12
C THR A 193 10.26 20.79 13.61
N ARG A 194 11.26 20.34 14.37
CA ARG A 194 11.29 19.01 14.99
C ARG A 194 10.44 19.00 16.25
N ALA A 195 9.53 18.04 16.35
CA ALA A 195 8.84 17.76 17.61
C ALA A 195 9.80 17.05 18.59
N PRO A 196 9.66 17.26 19.91
CA PRO A 196 10.44 16.57 20.94
C PRO A 196 9.93 15.12 21.12
N LEU A 197 10.11 14.29 20.10
CA LEU A 197 9.73 12.88 20.12
C LEU A 197 10.82 12.04 20.79
N ASN A 198 10.40 10.95 21.43
CA ASN A 198 11.32 9.98 22.02
C ASN A 198 12.03 9.16 20.92
N ASP A 199 13.36 9.15 20.92
CA ASP A 199 14.20 8.41 19.98
C ASP A 199 13.85 6.90 19.91
N ALA A 200 13.44 6.30 21.04
CA ALA A 200 13.02 4.90 21.09
C ALA A 200 11.75 4.64 20.28
N VAL A 201 10.81 5.60 20.26
CA VAL A 201 9.58 5.51 19.47
C VAL A 201 9.91 5.63 17.99
N ALA A 202 10.76 6.60 17.61
CA ALA A 202 11.20 6.75 16.24
C ALA A 202 11.99 5.53 15.74
N TYR A 203 12.84 4.95 16.58
CA TYR A 203 13.51 3.68 16.31
C TYR A 203 12.52 2.54 16.09
N LEU A 204 11.52 2.38 16.96
CA LEU A 204 10.52 1.32 16.83
C LEU A 204 9.74 1.44 15.51
N MET A 205 9.31 2.66 15.17
CA MET A 205 8.62 2.93 13.91
C MET A 205 9.52 2.58 12.72
N ARG A 206 10.78 3.05 12.70
CA ARG A 206 11.75 2.68 11.65
C ARG A 206 12.03 1.18 11.58
N ARG A 207 12.00 0.48 12.71
CA ARG A 207 12.28 -0.96 12.76
C ARG A 207 11.14 -1.81 12.22
N TYR A 208 9.89 -1.41 12.45
CA TYR A 208 8.70 -2.22 12.15
C TYR A 208 7.79 -1.64 11.07
N HIS A 209 8.09 -0.46 10.52
CA HIS A 209 7.25 0.18 9.49
C HIS A 209 6.96 -0.74 8.29
N GLY A 210 7.96 -1.52 7.86
CA GLY A 210 7.81 -2.43 6.73
C GLY A 210 6.65 -3.42 6.91
N TYR A 211 6.43 -3.91 8.14
CA TYR A 211 5.33 -4.82 8.45
C TYR A 211 3.97 -4.10 8.42
N ALA A 212 3.88 -2.94 9.08
CA ALA A 212 2.63 -2.18 9.13
C ALA A 212 2.22 -1.66 7.74
N ILE A 213 3.16 -1.08 6.98
CA ILE A 213 2.91 -0.58 5.62
C ILE A 213 2.58 -1.74 4.68
N SER A 214 3.31 -2.85 4.73
CA SER A 214 2.99 -4.03 3.92
C SER A 214 1.58 -4.55 4.21
N PHE A 215 1.21 -4.69 5.48
CA PHE A 215 -0.12 -5.12 5.87
C PHE A 215 -1.22 -4.22 5.32
N LEU A 216 -1.11 -2.92 5.56
CA LEU A 216 -2.13 -1.95 5.18
C LEU A 216 -2.20 -1.73 3.66
N THR A 217 -1.07 -1.81 2.95
CA THR A 217 -1.04 -1.65 1.49
C THR A 217 -1.67 -2.86 0.80
N VAL A 218 -1.30 -4.08 1.23
CA VAL A 218 -1.89 -5.32 0.69
C VAL A 218 -3.38 -5.38 1.03
N GLN A 219 -3.77 -5.07 2.27
CA GLN A 219 -5.18 -4.95 2.64
C GLN A 219 -5.91 -3.95 1.74
N SER A 220 -5.35 -2.76 1.52
CA SER A 220 -5.97 -1.72 0.69
C SER A 220 -6.20 -2.18 -0.76
N LEU A 221 -5.26 -2.92 -1.36
CA LEU A 221 -5.42 -3.48 -2.71
C LEU A 221 -6.60 -4.45 -2.82
N TRP A 222 -6.75 -5.35 -1.84
CA TRP A 222 -7.83 -6.34 -1.82
C TRP A 222 -9.16 -5.78 -1.34
N HIS A 223 -9.10 -4.68 -0.59
CA HIS A 223 -10.25 -3.97 -0.07
C HIS A 223 -10.91 -3.06 -1.12
N GLN A 224 -10.13 -2.25 -1.84
CA GLN A 224 -10.68 -1.26 -2.78
C GLN A 224 -11.14 -1.92 -4.08
N PRO A 225 -12.31 -1.54 -4.63
CA PRO A 225 -12.77 -2.06 -5.90
C PRO A 225 -11.93 -1.50 -7.06
N VAL A 226 -11.84 -2.26 -8.15
CA VAL A 226 -11.23 -1.82 -9.41
C VAL A 226 -12.36 -1.35 -10.32
N MET A 227 -12.43 -0.04 -10.58
CA MET A 227 -13.55 0.59 -11.30
C MET A 227 -13.09 1.50 -12.41
N ARG A 228 -13.95 1.70 -13.42
CA ARG A 228 -13.75 2.68 -14.51
C ARG A 228 -14.03 4.09 -14.00
N SER A 229 -13.14 4.60 -13.17
CA SER A 229 -13.12 6.00 -12.76
C SER A 229 -11.68 6.46 -12.56
N ALA A 230 -11.43 7.75 -12.80
CA ALA A 230 -10.11 8.33 -12.64
C ALA A 230 -9.58 8.17 -11.20
N THR A 231 -10.43 8.38 -10.19
CA THR A 231 -10.04 8.25 -8.78
C THR A 231 -9.61 6.84 -8.42
N HIS A 232 -10.34 5.80 -8.85
CA HIS A 232 -9.96 4.41 -8.56
C HIS A 232 -8.71 3.98 -9.34
N ALA A 233 -8.55 4.46 -10.58
CA ALA A 233 -7.35 4.20 -11.37
C ALA A 233 -6.10 4.83 -10.74
N LEU A 234 -6.20 6.09 -10.28
CA LEU A 234 -5.11 6.77 -9.57
C LEU A 234 -4.77 6.11 -8.24
N ASN A 235 -5.79 5.68 -7.48
CA ASN A 235 -5.59 4.92 -6.25
C ASN A 235 -4.84 3.59 -6.52
N LEU A 236 -5.21 2.85 -7.56
CA LEU A 236 -4.51 1.62 -7.95
C LEU A 236 -3.06 1.91 -8.36
N ALA A 237 -2.82 2.97 -9.14
CA ALA A 237 -1.47 3.42 -9.47
C ALA A 237 -0.64 3.70 -8.20
N HIS A 238 -1.20 4.43 -7.25
CA HIS A 238 -0.53 4.74 -5.99
C HIS A 238 -0.22 3.48 -5.18
N LEU A 239 -1.15 2.53 -5.09
CA LEU A 239 -0.90 1.22 -4.45
C LEU A 239 0.22 0.44 -5.16
N CYS A 240 0.28 0.47 -6.49
CA CYS A 240 1.39 -0.14 -7.23
C CYS A 240 2.74 0.52 -6.89
N LEU A 241 2.77 1.85 -6.74
CA LEU A 241 3.98 2.56 -6.31
C LEU A 241 4.39 2.18 -4.89
N LEU A 242 3.44 2.07 -3.94
CA LEU A 242 3.71 1.64 -2.56
C LEU A 242 4.19 0.18 -2.48
N LEU A 243 3.56 -0.74 -3.21
CA LEU A 243 3.99 -2.14 -3.31
C LEU A 243 5.38 -2.25 -3.94
N GLY A 244 5.64 -1.42 -4.95
CA GLY A 244 6.94 -1.25 -5.56
C GLY A 244 8.00 -0.77 -4.56
N GLN A 245 7.70 0.27 -3.79
CA GLN A 245 8.57 0.79 -2.74
C GLN A 245 8.90 -0.28 -1.69
N GLY A 246 7.90 -1.08 -1.29
CA GLY A 246 8.09 -2.25 -0.43
C GLY A 246 9.00 -3.30 -1.06
N SER A 247 8.89 -3.54 -2.37
CA SER A 247 9.74 -4.50 -3.09
C SER A 247 11.21 -4.07 -3.14
N LEU A 248 11.47 -2.76 -3.14
CA LEU A 248 12.81 -2.18 -3.09
C LEU A 248 13.42 -2.13 -1.68
N SER A 249 12.74 -2.63 -0.66
CA SER A 249 13.25 -2.62 0.72
C SER A 249 14.67 -3.20 0.82
N ASN A 250 15.45 -2.67 1.76
CA ASN A 250 16.87 -2.98 1.92
C ASN A 250 17.71 -2.66 0.66
N THR A 251 17.42 -1.56 -0.03
CA THR A 251 18.27 -1.02 -1.12
C THR A 251 18.42 0.50 -0.98
N ARG A 252 19.40 1.07 -1.69
CA ARG A 252 19.55 2.54 -1.78
C ARG A 252 18.36 3.23 -2.48
N TYR A 253 17.65 2.51 -3.35
CA TYR A 253 16.47 3.04 -4.03
C TYR A 253 15.32 3.34 -3.07
N HIS A 254 15.12 2.48 -2.05
CA HIS A 254 14.05 2.65 -1.07
C HIS A 254 14.18 3.93 -0.25
N ILE A 255 15.41 4.39 0.01
CA ILE A 255 15.69 5.59 0.80
C ILE A 255 15.87 6.85 -0.06
N ASN A 256 15.79 6.74 -1.38
CA ASN A 256 16.01 7.86 -2.29
C ASN A 256 14.99 9.01 -2.04
N PRO A 257 15.45 10.26 -1.87
CA PRO A 257 14.57 11.38 -1.53
C PRO A 257 13.58 11.75 -2.64
N TYR A 258 13.97 11.66 -3.91
CA TYR A 258 13.10 11.95 -5.05
C TYR A 258 12.00 10.90 -5.18
N TRP A 259 12.33 9.63 -4.95
CA TRP A 259 11.34 8.55 -4.94
C TRP A 259 10.34 8.70 -3.80
N LYS A 260 10.81 9.01 -2.59
CA LYS A 260 9.91 9.32 -1.46
C LYS A 260 9.01 10.51 -1.76
N CYS A 261 9.54 11.56 -2.38
CA CYS A 261 8.76 12.73 -2.78
C CYS A 261 7.68 12.41 -3.82
N LEU A 262 7.90 11.44 -4.70
CA LEU A 262 6.90 10.99 -5.67
C LEU A 262 5.77 10.17 -5.01
N LEU A 263 6.07 9.49 -3.90
CA LEU A 263 5.12 8.68 -3.15
C LEU A 263 4.26 9.49 -2.18
N GLU A 264 4.68 10.73 -1.88
CA GLU A 264 3.97 11.68 -1.01
C GLU A 264 2.97 12.51 -1.82
#